data_AF-A0A8C0ZXD6-F1
#
_entry.id   AF-A0A8C0ZXD6-F1
#
_cell.length_a   1.000
_cell.length_b   1.000
_cell.length_c   1.000
_cell.angle_alpha   90.00
_cell.angle_beta   90.00
_cell.angle_gamma   90.00
#
_symmetry.space_group_name_H-M   'P 1'
#
loop_
_entity.id
_entity.type
_entity.pdbx_description
1 polymer ?
#
loop_
_entity_poly.entity_id
_entity_poly.type
_entity_poly.pdbx_seq_one_letter_code
_entity_poly.pdbx_strand_id
1 'polypeptide(L)'
;MCAARQAAAARSTVYTFSARRLACGKPLNLGSLQGKVLLIENVASLGTTARDYTQMNELQRRLGPRGLVVLGFPCNQFGHQENAENEEILNSLKYVRPGGGFEPNFTLFEKCEVNGAQAHPLFAFLREALPVPSDDPTAFITDPKLIIWSPVCRNDISWNFEKFLVGPDGVPVRRYSRRFPTIDIQPDIEALLPKGPRCA
;
A
#
# COMPACT_ATOMS: atom_id res chain seq x y z
N MET A 1 4.94 -1.73 45.21
CA MET A 1 3.98 -0.99 44.37
C MET A 1 4.61 -0.63 43.02
N CYS A 2 4.91 -1.63 42.19
CA CYS A 2 5.60 -1.43 40.91
C CYS A 2 4.67 -1.76 39.72
N ALA A 3 3.45 -1.25 39.77
CA ALA A 3 2.43 -1.43 38.75
C ALA A 3 1.72 -0.09 38.54
N ALA A 4 2.23 0.73 37.62
CA ALA A 4 1.54 1.84 36.93
C ALA A 4 2.53 2.82 36.25
N ARG A 5 3.55 2.31 35.54
CA ARG A 5 4.44 3.16 34.72
C ARG A 5 4.76 2.61 33.34
N GLN A 6 3.90 1.75 32.79
CA GLN A 6 3.76 1.63 31.35
C GLN A 6 2.65 2.57 30.92
N ALA A 7 3.00 3.86 30.85
CA ALA A 7 2.21 4.83 30.11
C ALA A 7 2.11 4.30 28.67
N ALA A 8 0.87 4.16 28.18
CA ALA A 8 0.59 3.82 26.80
C ALA A 8 1.42 4.72 25.89
N ALA A 9 2.46 4.17 25.26
CA ALA A 9 2.94 4.73 24.00
C ALA A 9 1.71 4.69 23.11
N ALA A 10 1.15 5.86 22.79
CA ALA A 10 0.02 5.95 21.86
C ALA A 10 0.43 5.15 20.62
N ARG A 11 -0.25 4.04 20.35
CA ARG A 11 0.01 3.24 19.14
C ARG A 11 -0.14 4.19 17.97
N SER A 12 0.96 4.57 17.34
CA SER A 12 0.93 5.39 16.13
C SER A 12 0.18 4.60 15.07
N THR A 13 -0.82 5.22 14.46
CA THR A 13 -1.70 4.60 13.45
C THR A 13 -1.57 5.35 12.14
N VAL A 14 -2.07 4.74 11.06
CA VAL A 14 -2.12 5.40 9.76
C VAL A 14 -3.07 6.61 9.72
N TYR A 15 -3.93 6.78 10.74
CA TYR A 15 -5.00 7.77 10.77
C TYR A 15 -4.55 9.22 10.89
N THR A 16 -3.28 9.45 11.20
CA THR A 16 -2.69 10.80 11.21
C THR A 16 -2.25 11.28 9.84
N PHE A 17 -2.22 10.40 8.83
CA PHE A 17 -1.73 10.74 7.49
C PHE A 17 -2.88 11.07 6.53
N SER A 18 -2.54 11.80 5.48
CA SER A 18 -3.43 12.08 4.37
C SER A 18 -2.66 12.04 3.06
N ALA A 19 -3.36 11.81 1.96
CA ALA A 19 -2.77 11.84 0.62
C ALA A 19 -3.80 12.39 -0.39
N ARG A 20 -3.33 13.06 -1.44
CA ARG A 20 -4.18 13.64 -2.47
C ARG A 20 -4.62 12.56 -3.45
N ARG A 21 -5.92 12.45 -3.70
CA ARG A 21 -6.47 11.46 -4.65
C ARG A 21 -6.15 11.87 -6.07
N LEU A 22 -5.74 10.91 -6.90
CA LEU A 22 -5.37 11.14 -8.30
C LEU A 22 -6.51 11.78 -9.11
N ALA A 23 -7.74 11.27 -8.94
CA ALA A 23 -8.89 11.68 -9.75
C ALA A 23 -9.37 13.13 -9.53
N CYS A 24 -9.04 13.76 -8.39
CA CYS A 24 -9.59 15.07 -8.04
C CYS A 24 -8.64 16.02 -7.30
N GLY A 25 -7.41 15.60 -6.98
CA GLY A 25 -6.43 16.38 -6.20
C GLY A 25 -6.82 16.64 -4.74
N LYS A 26 -8.02 16.20 -4.31
CA LYS A 26 -8.52 16.42 -2.95
C LYS A 26 -7.86 15.45 -1.97
N PRO A 27 -7.41 15.91 -0.80
CA PRO A 27 -6.87 15.03 0.23
C PRO A 27 -7.94 14.04 0.72
N LEU A 28 -7.52 12.81 0.96
CA LEU A 28 -8.21 11.83 1.81
C LEU A 28 -7.40 11.73 3.09
N ASN A 29 -8.02 12.04 4.23
CA ASN A 29 -7.45 11.74 5.53
C ASN A 29 -7.72 10.25 5.82
N LEU A 30 -6.67 9.47 6.09
CA LEU A 30 -6.80 8.03 6.37
C LEU A 30 -7.61 7.76 7.63
N GLY A 31 -7.73 8.72 8.56
CA GLY A 31 -8.62 8.65 9.72
C GLY A 31 -10.10 8.53 9.35
N SER A 32 -10.52 8.97 8.16
CA SER A 32 -11.90 8.72 7.69
C SER A 32 -12.16 7.26 7.30
N LEU A 33 -11.13 6.41 7.28
CA LEU A 33 -11.22 4.98 7.00
C LEU A 33 -11.19 4.13 8.28
N GLN A 34 -11.41 4.74 9.45
CA GLN A 34 -11.46 4.01 10.72
C GLN A 34 -12.48 2.87 10.68
N GLY A 35 -12.09 1.70 11.19
CA GLY A 35 -12.90 0.48 11.15
C GLY A 35 -12.79 -0.31 9.83
N LYS A 36 -11.99 0.14 8.86
CA LYS A 36 -11.72 -0.57 7.60
C LYS A 36 -10.36 -1.27 7.66
N VAL A 37 -10.30 -2.46 7.07
CA VAL A 37 -9.03 -3.12 6.76
C VAL A 37 -8.45 -2.43 5.52
N LEU A 38 -7.19 -2.02 5.57
CA LEU A 38 -6.55 -1.34 4.43
C LEU A 38 -5.50 -2.25 3.81
N LEU A 39 -5.53 -2.35 2.48
CA LEU A 39 -4.43 -2.89 1.69
C LEU A 39 -3.78 -1.73 0.94
N ILE A 40 -2.57 -1.38 1.33
CA ILE A 40 -1.80 -0.28 0.76
C ILE A 40 -0.69 -0.86 -0.13
N GLU A 41 -0.66 -0.47 -1.40
CA GLU A 41 0.38 -0.89 -2.34
C GLU A 41 1.06 0.32 -3.00
N ASN A 42 2.39 0.28 -3.13
CA ASN A 42 3.09 1.19 -4.05
C ASN A 42 3.00 0.62 -5.47
N VAL A 43 2.50 1.40 -6.43
CA VAL A 43 2.13 0.90 -7.76
C VAL A 43 2.94 1.56 -8.87
N ALA A 44 2.97 0.89 -10.02
CA ALA A 44 3.52 1.40 -11.27
C ALA A 44 2.68 0.90 -12.46
N SER A 45 2.52 1.71 -13.51
CA SER A 45 1.74 1.33 -14.72
C SER A 45 2.51 0.39 -15.66
N LEU A 46 3.84 0.31 -15.53
CA LEU A 46 4.69 -0.53 -16.39
C LEU A 46 5.45 -1.57 -15.56
N GLY A 47 5.10 -2.85 -15.64
CA GLY A 47 5.79 -3.91 -14.88
C GLY A 47 4.91 -5.13 -14.69
N THR A 48 4.79 -5.62 -13.45
CA THR A 48 3.83 -6.67 -13.06
C THR A 48 2.39 -6.17 -12.95
N THR A 49 2.14 -4.93 -13.37
CA THR A 49 0.87 -4.19 -13.36
C THR A 49 -0.34 -5.04 -13.73
N ALA A 50 -0.27 -5.83 -14.81
CA ALA A 50 -1.39 -6.68 -15.25
C ALA A 50 -1.85 -7.68 -14.18
N ARG A 51 -0.92 -8.23 -13.38
CA ARG A 51 -1.22 -9.14 -12.28
C ARG A 51 -1.76 -8.36 -11.08
N ASP A 52 -0.99 -7.43 -10.54
CA ASP A 52 -1.30 -6.82 -9.25
C ASP A 52 -2.55 -5.91 -9.35
N TYR A 53 -2.73 -5.12 -10.42
CA TYR A 53 -3.95 -4.29 -10.60
C TYR A 53 -5.23 -5.11 -10.75
N THR A 54 -5.18 -6.23 -11.48
CA THR A 54 -6.36 -7.09 -11.64
C THR A 54 -6.71 -7.78 -10.32
N GLN A 55 -5.72 -8.22 -9.54
CA GLN A 55 -5.92 -8.81 -8.22
C GLN A 55 -6.39 -7.78 -7.18
N MET A 56 -5.88 -6.55 -7.20
CA MET A 56 -6.40 -5.45 -6.38
C MET A 56 -7.88 -5.17 -6.69
N ASN A 57 -8.25 -5.11 -7.98
CA ASN A 57 -9.65 -4.96 -8.39
C ASN A 57 -10.53 -6.12 -7.88
N GLU A 58 -10.01 -7.35 -7.94
CA GLU A 58 -10.69 -8.55 -7.45
C GLU A 58 -10.98 -8.46 -5.96
N LEU A 59 -9.95 -8.18 -5.15
CA LEU A 59 -10.08 -8.05 -3.70
C LEU A 59 -11.02 -6.91 -3.32
N GLN A 60 -10.86 -5.74 -3.91
CA GLN A 60 -11.72 -4.59 -3.64
C GLN A 60 -13.18 -4.90 -3.99
N ARG A 61 -13.44 -5.59 -5.11
CA ARG A 61 -14.80 -5.98 -5.52
C ARG A 61 -15.44 -6.98 -4.54
N ARG A 62 -14.70 -8.00 -4.11
CA ARG A 62 -15.22 -9.07 -3.26
C ARG A 62 -15.29 -8.72 -1.77
N LEU A 63 -14.29 -8.01 -1.27
CA LEU A 63 -14.10 -7.75 0.16
C LEU A 63 -14.41 -6.30 0.55
N GLY A 64 -14.55 -5.40 -0.43
CA GLY A 64 -14.97 -4.02 -0.21
C GLY A 64 -16.26 -3.88 0.60
N PRO A 65 -17.35 -4.57 0.23
CA PRO A 65 -18.60 -4.56 0.99
C PRO A 65 -18.45 -5.07 2.43
N ARG A 66 -17.43 -5.90 2.70
CA ARG A 66 -17.14 -6.46 4.02
C ARG A 66 -16.22 -5.59 4.86
N GLY A 67 -15.64 -4.51 4.30
CA GLY A 67 -14.80 -3.56 5.02
C GLY A 67 -13.35 -3.44 4.55
N LEU A 68 -12.96 -4.07 3.44
CA LEU A 68 -11.66 -3.82 2.81
C LEU A 68 -11.65 -2.48 2.05
N VAL A 69 -10.55 -1.75 2.13
CA VAL A 69 -10.26 -0.62 1.25
C VAL A 69 -8.86 -0.80 0.66
N VAL A 70 -8.78 -0.86 -0.66
CA VAL A 70 -7.51 -0.92 -1.39
C VAL A 70 -7.06 0.49 -1.76
N LEU A 71 -5.77 0.77 -1.57
CA LEU A 71 -5.15 2.09 -1.71
C LEU A 71 -3.85 1.96 -2.52
N GLY A 72 -3.83 2.52 -3.73
CA GLY A 72 -2.65 2.49 -4.59
C GLY A 72 -1.91 3.83 -4.63
N PHE A 73 -0.60 3.78 -4.44
CA PHE A 73 0.29 4.95 -4.44
C PHE A 73 1.31 4.84 -5.58
N PRO A 74 1.09 5.53 -6.71
CA PRO A 74 2.03 5.54 -7.83
C PRO A 74 3.41 6.02 -7.39
N CYS A 75 4.47 5.33 -7.80
CA CYS A 75 5.84 5.68 -7.44
C CYS A 75 6.82 5.39 -8.57
N ASN A 76 7.68 6.36 -8.90
CA ASN A 76 8.62 6.25 -10.01
C ASN A 76 10.06 5.87 -9.60
N GLN A 77 10.29 5.49 -8.34
CA GLN A 77 11.63 5.20 -7.81
C GLN A 77 12.21 3.87 -8.31
N PHE A 78 11.37 2.97 -8.82
CA PHE A 78 11.75 1.60 -9.14
C PHE A 78 11.83 1.38 -10.65
N GLY A 79 13.03 1.53 -11.20
CA GLY A 79 13.29 1.35 -12.63
C GLY A 79 12.50 2.29 -13.53
N HIS A 80 12.08 3.45 -13.01
CA HIS A 80 11.29 4.45 -13.72
C HIS A 80 10.02 3.89 -14.39
N GLN A 81 9.33 3.00 -13.67
CA GLN A 81 8.17 2.26 -14.17
C GLN A 81 6.84 3.03 -14.08
N GLU A 82 6.86 4.26 -13.57
CA GLU A 82 5.72 5.18 -13.45
C GLU A 82 6.10 6.60 -13.94
N ASN A 83 6.67 6.66 -15.15
CA ASN A 83 7.11 7.92 -15.78
C ASN A 83 5.96 8.86 -16.13
N ALA A 84 4.76 8.33 -16.33
CA ALA A 84 3.58 9.10 -16.67
C ALA A 84 3.28 10.14 -15.57
N GLU A 85 2.77 11.30 -15.96
CA GLU A 85 2.27 12.28 -15.00
C GLU A 85 0.92 11.86 -14.42
N ASN A 86 0.50 12.53 -13.34
CA ASN A 86 -0.73 12.16 -12.62
C ASN A 86 -1.95 12.08 -13.55
N GLU A 87 -2.04 12.99 -14.51
CA GLU A 87 -3.12 13.09 -15.50
C GLU A 87 -3.09 11.94 -16.53
N GLU A 88 -1.97 11.25 -16.66
CA GLU A 88 -1.71 10.23 -17.68
C GLU A 88 -1.81 8.80 -17.15
N ILE A 89 -1.65 8.60 -15.83
CA ILE A 89 -1.63 7.26 -15.20
C ILE A 89 -2.90 6.47 -15.55
N LEU A 90 -4.09 7.06 -15.42
CA LEU A 90 -5.35 6.37 -15.73
C LEU A 90 -5.45 5.98 -17.21
N ASN A 91 -4.94 6.82 -18.11
CA ASN A 91 -4.89 6.50 -19.55
C ASN A 91 -3.91 5.35 -19.83
N SER A 92 -2.75 5.34 -19.16
CA SER A 92 -1.78 4.25 -19.26
C SER A 92 -2.40 2.91 -18.84
N LEU A 93 -3.10 2.89 -17.70
CA LEU A 93 -3.80 1.69 -17.21
C LEU A 93 -4.88 1.22 -18.18
N LYS A 94 -5.66 2.16 -18.73
CA LYS A 94 -6.81 1.86 -19.58
C LYS A 94 -6.43 1.40 -20.99
N TYR A 95 -5.42 2.02 -21.58
CA TYR A 95 -5.10 1.85 -23.01
C TYR A 95 -3.77 1.14 -23.28
N VAL A 96 -2.85 1.08 -22.32
CA VAL A 96 -1.51 0.49 -22.51
C VAL A 96 -1.36 -0.80 -21.72
N ARG A 97 -1.37 -0.72 -20.38
CA ARG A 97 -1.17 -1.87 -19.51
C ARG A 97 -1.80 -1.58 -18.13
N PRO A 98 -2.78 -2.38 -17.66
CA PRO A 98 -3.27 -3.64 -18.24
C PRO A 98 -3.90 -3.50 -19.64
N GLY A 99 -4.39 -2.32 -20.00
CA GLY A 99 -5.01 -2.08 -21.30
C GLY A 99 -6.43 -2.66 -21.36
N GLY A 100 -7.00 -2.76 -22.56
CA GLY A 100 -8.30 -3.41 -22.78
C GLY A 100 -9.48 -2.72 -22.09
N GLY A 101 -9.38 -1.43 -21.78
CA GLY A 101 -10.42 -0.69 -21.07
C GLY A 101 -10.39 -0.89 -19.55
N PHE A 102 -9.28 -1.41 -18.99
CA PHE A 102 -9.12 -1.59 -17.56
C PHE A 102 -9.29 -0.28 -16.78
N GLU A 103 -10.06 -0.32 -15.70
CA GLU A 103 -10.22 0.80 -14.76
C GLU A 103 -10.07 0.29 -13.32
N PRO A 104 -9.22 0.92 -12.49
CA PRO A 104 -9.11 0.56 -11.08
C PRO A 104 -10.42 0.90 -10.34
N ASN A 105 -10.95 -0.05 -9.59
CA ASN A 105 -12.16 0.13 -8.76
C ASN A 105 -11.84 0.52 -7.30
N PHE A 106 -10.61 0.95 -7.07
CA PHE A 106 -10.04 1.35 -5.79
C PHE A 106 -9.41 2.74 -5.90
N THR A 107 -9.01 3.32 -4.76
CA THR A 107 -8.47 4.69 -4.75
C THR A 107 -7.00 4.70 -5.17
N LEU A 108 -6.69 5.49 -6.20
CA LEU A 108 -5.33 5.91 -6.51
C LEU A 108 -5.06 7.31 -5.94
N PHE A 109 -3.84 7.50 -5.45
CA PHE A 109 -3.30 8.79 -5.01
C PHE A 109 -2.38 9.40 -6.06
N GLU A 110 -2.05 10.67 -5.88
CA GLU A 110 -0.98 11.31 -6.64
C GLU A 110 0.35 10.58 -6.45
N LYS A 111 1.18 10.63 -7.49
CA LYS A 111 2.53 10.06 -7.52
C LYS A 111 3.36 10.63 -6.37
N CYS A 112 4.04 9.76 -5.63
CA CYS A 112 4.89 10.16 -4.51
C CYS A 112 6.14 9.27 -4.40
N GLU A 113 7.10 9.72 -3.60
CA GLU A 113 8.24 8.90 -3.20
C GLU A 113 7.88 8.04 -1.99
N VAL A 114 8.39 6.81 -1.94
CA VAL A 114 8.18 5.89 -0.83
C VAL A 114 9.47 5.60 -0.06
N ASN A 115 10.61 5.90 -0.67
CA ASN A 115 11.96 5.83 -0.09
C ASN A 115 12.71 7.16 -0.13
N GLY A 116 13.82 7.25 0.61
CA GLY A 116 14.65 8.44 0.68
C GLY A 116 14.09 9.56 1.57
N ALA A 117 14.76 10.71 1.56
CA ALA A 117 14.45 11.84 2.43
C ALA A 117 13.10 12.51 2.11
N GLN A 118 12.62 12.37 0.87
CA GLN A 118 11.34 12.92 0.39
C GLN A 118 10.21 11.88 0.41
N ALA A 119 10.44 10.71 1.03
CA ALA A 119 9.42 9.70 1.19
C ALA A 119 8.16 10.29 1.84
N HIS A 120 7.00 9.97 1.28
CA HIS A 120 5.74 10.36 1.86
C HIS A 120 5.66 9.86 3.32
N PRO A 121 5.22 10.69 4.30
CA PRO A 121 5.29 10.34 5.72
C PRO A 121 4.59 9.02 6.08
N LEU A 122 3.52 8.67 5.37
CA LEU A 122 2.86 7.35 5.49
C LEU A 122 3.84 6.19 5.24
N PHE A 123 4.64 6.24 4.18
CA PHE A 123 5.57 5.17 3.84
C PHE A 123 6.79 5.15 4.77
N ALA A 124 7.25 6.31 5.24
CA ALA A 124 8.24 6.34 6.32
C ALA A 124 7.73 5.59 7.57
N PHE A 125 6.49 5.89 8.00
CA PHE A 125 5.83 5.20 9.11
C PHE A 125 5.64 3.70 8.86
N LEU A 126 5.11 3.31 7.70
CA LEU A 126 4.85 1.90 7.37
C LEU A 126 6.15 1.06 7.36
N ARG A 127 7.25 1.61 6.82
CA ARG A 127 8.56 0.94 6.81
C ARG A 127 9.20 0.91 8.20
N GLU A 128 8.94 1.87 9.07
CA GLU A 128 9.40 1.81 10.46
C GLU A 128 8.62 0.76 11.26
N ALA A 129 7.29 0.72 11.10
CA ALA A 129 6.43 -0.24 11.78
C ALA A 129 6.64 -1.69 11.28
N LEU A 130 6.90 -1.87 9.98
CA LEU A 130 7.09 -3.17 9.33
C LEU A 130 8.40 -3.14 8.51
N PRO A 131 9.56 -3.30 9.19
CA PRO A 131 10.86 -3.05 8.58
C PRO A 131 11.25 -4.01 7.46
N VAL A 132 10.70 -5.22 7.46
CA VAL A 132 11.00 -6.23 6.44
C VAL A 132 9.72 -6.93 5.97
N PRO A 133 9.64 -7.35 4.69
CA PRO A 133 8.57 -8.22 4.23
C PRO A 133 8.54 -9.54 5.00
N SER A 134 7.34 -10.05 5.24
CA SER A 134 7.14 -11.30 6.00
C SER A 134 7.54 -12.57 5.24
N ASP A 135 7.47 -12.52 3.90
CA ASP A 135 7.79 -13.63 3.00
C ASP A 135 9.22 -13.61 2.46
N ASP A 136 9.87 -12.43 2.46
CA ASP A 136 11.25 -12.26 1.98
C ASP A 136 11.97 -11.17 2.80
N PRO A 137 12.52 -11.52 3.98
CA PRO A 137 13.07 -10.54 4.91
C PRO A 137 14.48 -10.06 4.54
N THR A 138 15.08 -10.63 3.50
CA THR A 138 16.50 -10.39 3.15
C THR A 138 16.69 -9.78 1.77
N ALA A 139 15.80 -10.04 0.82
CA ALA A 139 16.01 -9.54 -0.52
C ALA A 139 15.78 -8.02 -0.59
N PHE A 140 16.68 -7.37 -1.31
CA PHE A 140 16.54 -5.99 -1.71
C PHE A 140 16.77 -5.88 -3.23
N ILE A 141 17.13 -4.69 -3.71
CA ILE A 141 17.53 -4.48 -5.08
C ILE A 141 18.88 -5.16 -5.35
N THR A 142 18.92 -6.04 -6.35
CA THR A 142 20.12 -6.81 -6.74
C THR A 142 21.14 -5.95 -7.49
N ASP A 143 20.70 -5.12 -8.44
CA ASP A 143 21.57 -4.18 -9.15
C ASP A 143 21.58 -2.83 -8.41
N PRO A 144 22.68 -2.46 -7.74
CA PRO A 144 22.73 -1.22 -6.95
C PRO A 144 22.48 0.04 -7.78
N LYS A 145 22.63 -0.01 -9.12
CA LYS A 145 22.32 1.12 -10.01
C LYS A 145 20.85 1.49 -10.03
N LEU A 146 19.97 0.56 -9.63
CA LEU A 146 18.53 0.81 -9.53
C LEU A 146 18.14 1.52 -8.22
N ILE A 147 19.09 1.75 -7.31
CA ILE A 147 18.88 2.52 -6.08
C ILE A 147 19.22 3.98 -6.38
N ILE A 148 18.19 4.79 -6.63
CA ILE A 148 18.32 6.18 -7.07
C ILE A 148 17.89 7.21 -6.01
N TRP A 149 17.56 6.75 -4.80
CA TRP A 149 17.13 7.59 -3.69
C TRP A 149 18.21 7.69 -2.61
N SER A 150 18.08 8.69 -1.74
CA SER A 150 18.98 8.92 -0.62
C SER A 150 18.22 9.54 0.57
N PRO A 151 18.54 9.18 1.82
CA PRO A 151 19.44 8.09 2.21
C PRO A 151 18.82 6.72 1.89
N VAL A 152 19.68 5.70 1.84
CA VAL A 152 19.25 4.29 1.72
C VAL A 152 19.14 3.70 3.12
N CYS A 153 18.00 3.08 3.42
CA CYS A 153 17.69 2.49 4.71
C CYS A 153 17.41 0.99 4.57
N ARG A 154 17.71 0.21 5.63
CA ARG A 154 17.50 -1.24 5.64
C ARG A 154 16.04 -1.67 5.48
N ASN A 155 15.11 -0.77 5.78
CA ASN A 155 13.67 -0.99 5.70
C ASN A 155 13.04 -0.41 4.43
N ASP A 156 13.85 0.07 3.48
CA ASP A 156 13.36 0.59 2.21
C ASP A 156 12.49 -0.43 1.46
N ILE A 157 11.52 0.07 0.70
CA ILE A 157 10.74 -0.74 -0.24
C ILE A 157 11.66 -1.16 -1.38
N SER A 158 11.62 -2.44 -1.73
CA SER A 158 12.57 -3.06 -2.66
C SER A 158 12.19 -2.92 -4.13
N TRP A 159 10.90 -2.75 -4.44
CA TRP A 159 10.39 -2.58 -5.81
C TRP A 159 8.92 -2.14 -5.83
N ASN A 160 8.36 -2.01 -7.03
CA ASN A 160 6.92 -1.88 -7.26
C ASN A 160 6.14 -3.07 -6.66
N PHE A 161 4.93 -2.76 -6.19
CA PHE A 161 3.96 -3.72 -5.64
C PHE A 161 4.45 -4.44 -4.38
N GLU A 162 5.08 -3.73 -3.44
CA GLU A 162 5.06 -4.18 -2.05
C GLU A 162 3.74 -3.80 -1.41
N LYS A 163 3.32 -4.61 -0.43
CA LYS A 163 1.99 -4.52 0.17
C LYS A 163 2.07 -4.36 1.66
N PHE A 164 1.25 -3.46 2.21
CA PHE A 164 1.08 -3.27 3.63
C PHE A 164 -0.38 -3.51 3.99
N LEU A 165 -0.62 -4.48 4.87
CA LEU A 165 -1.93 -4.76 5.44
C LEU A 165 -2.06 -4.03 6.77
N VAL A 166 -3.12 -3.25 6.91
CA VAL A 166 -3.43 -2.44 8.10
C VAL A 166 -4.77 -2.88 8.66
N GLY A 167 -4.82 -3.06 9.98
CA GLY A 167 -6.03 -3.47 10.69
C GLY A 167 -7.10 -2.36 10.77
N PRO A 168 -8.33 -2.71 11.20
CA PRO A 168 -9.43 -1.75 11.37
C PRO A 168 -9.19 -0.72 12.48
N ASP A 169 -8.18 -0.91 13.32
CA ASP A 169 -7.70 0.02 14.33
C ASP A 169 -6.60 0.97 13.80
N GLY A 170 -6.21 0.83 12.53
CA GLY A 170 -5.21 1.66 11.87
C GLY A 170 -3.76 1.24 12.14
N VAL A 171 -3.55 0.09 12.79
CA VAL A 171 -2.24 -0.44 13.11
C VAL A 171 -1.73 -1.33 11.96
N PRO A 172 -0.50 -1.13 11.46
CA PRO A 172 0.10 -2.02 10.47
C PRO A 172 0.23 -3.45 11.02
N VAL A 173 -0.22 -4.44 10.24
CA VAL A 173 -0.29 -5.85 10.64
C VAL A 173 0.79 -6.68 9.96
N ARG A 174 0.96 -6.52 8.64
CA ARG A 174 1.90 -7.32 7.86
C ARG A 174 2.36 -6.60 6.59
N ARG A 175 3.62 -6.83 6.22
CA ARG A 175 4.23 -6.38 4.96
C ARG A 175 4.52 -7.59 4.08
N TYR A 176 4.30 -7.46 2.77
CA TYR A 176 4.55 -8.51 1.78
C TYR A 176 5.43 -7.98 0.67
N SER A 177 6.33 -8.84 0.18
CA SER A 177 7.32 -8.47 -0.82
C SER A 177 6.68 -8.25 -2.19
N ARG A 178 7.44 -7.66 -3.11
CA ARG A 178 7.09 -7.52 -4.54
C ARG A 178 6.68 -8.82 -5.23
N ARG A 179 7.16 -9.96 -4.72
CA ARG A 179 6.93 -11.29 -5.33
C ARG A 179 5.65 -11.93 -4.82
N PHE A 180 5.22 -11.58 -3.61
CA PHE A 180 3.99 -12.08 -3.01
C PHE A 180 2.77 -11.66 -3.84
N PRO A 181 1.98 -12.59 -4.40
CA PRO A 181 0.80 -12.25 -5.17
C PRO A 181 -0.24 -11.53 -4.30
N THR A 182 -0.80 -10.41 -4.79
CA THR A 182 -1.82 -9.65 -4.05
C THR A 182 -3.01 -10.53 -3.64
N ILE A 183 -3.45 -11.44 -4.53
CA ILE A 183 -4.60 -12.31 -4.24
C ILE A 183 -4.35 -13.26 -3.06
N ASP A 184 -3.10 -13.66 -2.81
CA ASP A 184 -2.73 -14.59 -1.73
C ASP A 184 -2.79 -13.90 -0.35
N ILE A 185 -2.98 -12.57 -0.31
CA ILE A 185 -3.20 -11.79 0.92
C ILE A 185 -4.65 -11.96 1.41
N GLN A 186 -5.56 -12.51 0.60
CA GLN A 186 -6.98 -12.67 0.94
C GLN A 186 -7.22 -13.32 2.32
N PRO A 187 -6.58 -14.45 2.71
CA PRO A 187 -6.84 -15.08 4.00
C PRO A 187 -6.51 -14.16 5.19
N ASP A 188 -5.44 -13.38 5.07
CA ASP A 188 -5.02 -12.43 6.10
C ASP A 188 -5.98 -11.24 6.20
N ILE A 189 -6.51 -10.77 5.06
CA ILE A 189 -7.57 -9.76 5.04
C ILE A 189 -8.81 -10.32 5.74
N GLU A 190 -9.25 -11.53 5.39
CA GLU A 190 -10.46 -12.14 5.96
C GLU A 190 -10.38 -12.35 7.47
N ALA A 191 -9.18 -12.63 8.00
CA ALA A 191 -8.94 -12.72 9.43
C ALA A 191 -9.15 -11.39 10.17
N LEU A 192 -8.98 -10.25 9.49
CA LEU A 192 -9.13 -8.90 10.04
C LEU A 192 -10.50 -8.27 9.78
N LEU A 193 -11.26 -8.79 8.80
CA LEU A 193 -12.58 -8.28 8.50
C LEU A 193 -13.56 -8.55 9.66
N PRO A 194 -14.54 -7.66 9.90
CA PRO A 194 -15.58 -7.90 10.88
C PRO A 194 -16.25 -9.25 10.60
N LYS A 195 -16.30 -10.12 11.61
CA LYS A 195 -17.14 -11.32 11.55
C LYS A 195 -18.59 -10.83 11.54
N GLY A 196 -19.36 -11.26 10.55
CA GLY A 196 -20.80 -10.95 10.48
C GLY A 196 -21.51 -11.36 11.78
N PRO A 197 -22.76 -10.90 12.00
CA PRO A 197 -23.51 -11.32 13.16
C PRO A 197 -23.50 -12.86 13.20
N ARG A 198 -22.97 -13.42 14.29
CA ARG A 198 -23.11 -14.87 14.51
C ARG A 198 -24.61 -15.09 14.64
N CYS A 199 -25.19 -15.87 13.73
CA CYS A 199 -26.53 -16.38 13.96
C CYS A 199 -26.49 -17.12 15.30
N ALA A 200 -27.23 -16.59 16.28
CA ALA A 200 -27.47 -17.23 17.56
C ALA A 200 -28.43 -18.40 17.37
#